data_AF-A0A4R5YFQ9-F1
#
_entry.id   AF-A0A4R5YFQ9-F1
#
_cell.length_a   1.000
_cell.length_b   1.000
_cell.length_c   1.000
_cell.angle_alpha   90.00
_cell.angle_beta   90.00
_cell.angle_gamma   90.00
#
_symmetry.space_group_name_H-M   'P 1'
#
loop_
_entity.id
_entity.type
_entity.pdbx_description
1 polymer ?
#
loop_
_entity_poly.entity_id
_entity_poly.type
_entity_poly.pdbx_seq_one_letter_code
_entity_poly.pdbx_strand_id
1 'polypeptide(L)'
;MNAIATPPALTAFAAWFTPDRRASIQAFLGTLAPFAILLGFGTDSVWQQALIITGAALQFLAGILSLVNVRDAQTAWVIVRAAVYGLAATASPALVLLGFYDEATNAIILTGVSLGLSALSSLLAILIGKQQQIDNAVRLAQAADGTWSVTDLSNREG
;
A
#
# COMPACT_ATOMS: atom_id res chain seq x y z
N MET A 1 30.13 -17.96 -6.08
CA MET A 1 28.68 -17.78 -5.87
C MET A 1 28.45 -17.81 -4.36
N ASN A 2 28.32 -16.66 -3.71
CA ASN A 2 28.07 -16.58 -2.27
C ASN A 2 26.57 -16.74 -2.01
N ALA A 3 26.15 -17.92 -1.52
CA ALA A 3 24.85 -18.07 -0.90
C ALA A 3 24.85 -17.25 0.39
N ILE A 4 24.13 -16.14 0.41
CA ILE A 4 23.89 -15.37 1.64
C ILE A 4 23.04 -16.28 2.53
N ALA A 5 23.68 -16.98 3.48
CA ALA A 5 22.99 -17.76 4.49
C ALA A 5 22.07 -16.82 5.26
N THR A 6 20.76 -16.99 5.08
CA THR A 6 19.78 -16.18 5.79
C THR A 6 19.90 -16.53 7.28
N PRO A 7 20.15 -15.56 8.17
CA PRO A 7 20.36 -15.83 9.58
C PRO A 7 19.16 -16.58 10.17
N PRO A 8 19.37 -17.54 11.08
CA PRO A 8 18.32 -18.44 11.59
C PRO A 8 17.13 -17.71 12.24
N ALA A 9 17.34 -16.48 12.72
CA ALA A 9 16.30 -15.61 13.25
C ALA A 9 15.31 -15.13 12.16
N LEU A 10 15.77 -14.84 10.94
CA LEU A 10 14.91 -14.42 9.83
C LEU A 10 14.06 -15.58 9.31
N THR A 11 14.60 -16.79 9.28
CA THR A 11 13.87 -18.01 8.90
C THR A 11 12.84 -18.42 9.96
N ALA A 12 13.17 -18.31 11.26
CA ALA A 12 12.22 -18.56 12.34
C ALA A 12 11.08 -17.52 12.36
N PHE A 13 11.40 -16.24 12.15
CA PHE A 13 10.41 -15.19 12.05
C PHE A 13 9.49 -15.38 10.83
N ALA A 14 10.05 -15.69 9.66
CA ALA A 14 9.26 -15.97 8.46
C ALA A 14 8.32 -17.17 8.63
N ALA A 15 8.76 -18.23 9.34
CA ALA A 15 7.93 -19.39 9.64
C ALA A 15 6.81 -19.08 10.65
N TRP A 16 7.05 -18.21 11.62
CA TRP A 16 6.05 -17.76 12.59
C TRP A 16 5.05 -16.76 11.98
N PHE A 17 5.47 -15.96 11.01
CA PHE A 17 4.67 -14.90 10.37
C PHE A 17 3.82 -15.43 9.21
N THR A 18 3.03 -16.47 9.49
CA THR A 18 2.13 -17.13 8.53
C THR A 18 1.03 -16.19 7.99
N PRO A 19 0.44 -16.46 6.81
CA PRO A 19 -0.64 -15.65 6.24
C PRO A 19 -1.82 -15.43 7.20
N ASP A 20 -2.27 -16.48 7.89
CA ASP A 20 -3.40 -16.39 8.84
C ASP A 20 -3.10 -15.46 10.01
N ARG A 21 -1.90 -15.57 10.58
CA ARG A 21 -1.46 -14.66 11.67
C ARG A 21 -1.32 -13.23 11.20
N ARG A 22 -0.86 -12.98 9.96
CA ARG A 22 -0.82 -11.63 9.40
C ARG A 22 -2.20 -11.03 9.28
N ALA A 23 -3.19 -11.79 8.80
CA ALA A 23 -4.57 -11.35 8.71
C ALA A 23 -5.16 -11.05 10.10
N SER A 24 -4.91 -11.89 11.10
CA SER A 24 -5.35 -11.64 12.47
C SER A 24 -4.71 -10.40 13.08
N ILE A 25 -3.40 -10.19 12.88
CA ILE A 25 -2.69 -8.98 13.34
C ILE A 25 -3.24 -7.75 12.64
N GLN A 26 -3.48 -7.82 11.33
CA GLN A 26 -4.06 -6.71 10.56
C GLN A 26 -5.46 -6.34 11.07
N ALA A 27 -6.31 -7.34 11.32
CA ALA A 27 -7.65 -7.11 11.89
C ALA A 27 -7.57 -6.54 13.31
N PHE A 28 -6.66 -7.05 14.14
CA PHE A 28 -6.43 -6.54 15.49
C PHE A 28 -5.95 -5.09 15.47
N LEU A 29 -4.95 -4.75 14.65
CA LEU A 29 -4.43 -3.39 14.53
C LEU A 29 -5.48 -2.43 13.94
N GLY A 30 -6.21 -2.87 12.91
CA GLY A 30 -7.25 -2.07 12.28
C GLY A 30 -8.48 -1.83 13.17
N THR A 31 -8.71 -2.68 14.18
CA THR A 31 -9.75 -2.45 15.20
C THR A 31 -9.21 -1.64 16.38
N LEU A 32 -7.98 -1.91 16.82
CA LEU A 32 -7.35 -1.20 17.94
C LEU A 32 -7.11 0.28 17.63
N ALA A 33 -6.76 0.61 16.39
CA ALA A 33 -6.49 1.97 15.95
C ALA A 33 -7.67 2.95 16.18
N PRO A 34 -8.90 2.69 15.69
CA PRO A 34 -10.04 3.57 15.96
C PRO A 34 -10.42 3.61 17.44
N PHE A 35 -10.22 2.53 18.21
CA PHE A 35 -10.41 2.56 19.67
C PHE A 35 -9.40 3.47 20.37
N ALA A 36 -8.12 3.42 20.00
CA ALA A 36 -7.10 4.32 20.54
C ALA A 36 -7.41 5.78 20.20
N ILE A 37 -7.82 6.08 18.96
CA ILE A 37 -8.23 7.43 18.55
C ILE A 37 -9.45 7.90 19.35
N LEU A 38 -10.49 7.05 19.47
CA LEU A 38 -11.72 7.37 20.20
C LEU A 38 -11.46 7.61 21.69
N LEU A 39 -10.65 6.76 22.32
CA LEU A 39 -10.24 6.93 23.72
C LEU A 39 -9.42 8.20 23.92
N GLY A 40 -8.59 8.57 22.93
CA GLY A 40 -7.88 9.84 22.94
C GLY A 40 -8.83 11.03 23.07
N PHE A 41 -9.90 11.07 22.27
CA PHE A 41 -10.91 12.13 22.36
C PHE A 41 -11.69 12.18 23.69
N GLY A 42 -11.71 11.09 24.46
CA GLY A 42 -12.35 11.02 25.77
C GLY A 42 -11.45 11.44 26.94
N THR A 43 -10.21 11.86 26.68
CA THR A 43 -9.22 12.24 27.71
C THR A 43 -8.78 13.68 27.53
N ASP A 44 -8.53 14.40 28.64
CA ASP A 44 -7.93 15.73 28.58
C ASP A 44 -6.39 15.62 28.49
N SER A 45 -5.73 16.60 27.86
CA SER A 45 -4.28 16.82 27.83
C SER A 45 -3.44 15.91 26.91
N VAL A 46 -2.13 15.80 27.17
CA VAL A 46 -1.10 15.08 26.40
C VAL A 46 -1.49 13.63 26.08
N TRP A 47 -2.29 12.98 26.94
CA TRP A 47 -2.77 11.62 26.72
C TRP A 47 -3.71 11.47 25.53
N GLN A 48 -4.54 12.47 25.24
CA GLN A 48 -5.37 12.51 24.04
C GLN A 48 -4.52 12.40 22.79
N GLN A 49 -3.46 13.21 22.74
CA GLN A 49 -2.59 13.33 21.58
C GLN A 49 -1.73 12.08 21.40
N ALA A 50 -1.19 11.53 22.50
CA ALA A 50 -0.45 10.27 22.48
C ALA A 50 -1.30 9.12 21.95
N LEU A 51 -2.58 9.03 22.37
CA LEU A 51 -3.51 8.00 21.93
C LEU A 51 -3.92 8.18 20.45
N ILE A 52 -4.18 9.41 20.00
CA ILE A 52 -4.50 9.71 18.60
C ILE A 52 -3.32 9.37 17.67
N ILE A 53 -2.09 9.78 18.02
CA ILE A 53 -0.89 9.49 17.22
C ILE A 53 -0.61 7.98 17.22
N THR A 54 -0.74 7.32 18.37
CA THR A 54 -0.56 5.87 18.47
C THR A 54 -1.59 5.13 17.62
N GLY A 55 -2.86 5.52 17.68
CA GLY A 55 -3.91 4.96 16.83
C GLY A 55 -3.66 5.19 15.34
N ALA A 56 -3.21 6.38 14.94
CA ALA A 56 -2.82 6.68 13.57
C ALA A 56 -1.65 5.79 13.09
N ALA A 57 -0.65 5.57 13.94
CA ALA A 57 0.47 4.68 13.66
C ALA A 57 0.02 3.21 13.52
N LEU A 58 -0.87 2.74 14.39
CA LEU A 58 -1.45 1.39 14.30
C LEU A 58 -2.25 1.20 13.01
N GLN A 59 -3.04 2.21 12.61
CA GLN A 59 -3.80 2.20 11.36
C GLN A 59 -2.87 2.14 10.14
N PHE A 60 -1.79 2.91 10.17
CA PHE A 60 -0.77 2.91 9.13
C PHE A 60 -0.06 1.55 9.02
N LEU A 61 0.32 0.96 10.16
CA LEU A 61 0.93 -0.37 10.21
C LEU A 61 -0.03 -1.47 9.69
N ALA A 62 -1.31 -1.40 10.02
CA ALA A 62 -2.32 -2.29 9.45
C ALA A 62 -2.42 -2.15 7.92
N GLY A 63 -2.36 -0.91 7.42
CA GLY A 63 -2.29 -0.61 5.99
C GLY A 63 -1.05 -1.20 5.31
N ILE A 64 0.13 -1.08 5.93
CA ILE A 64 1.36 -1.70 5.40
C ILE A 64 1.27 -3.22 5.41
N LEU A 65 0.75 -3.82 6.49
CA LEU A 65 0.62 -5.28 6.59
C LEU A 65 -0.29 -5.84 5.48
N SER A 66 -1.31 -5.08 5.10
CA SER A 66 -2.19 -5.40 3.97
C SER A 66 -1.41 -5.62 2.67
N LEU A 67 -0.34 -4.84 2.43
CA LEU A 67 0.47 -4.91 1.20
C LEU A 67 1.12 -6.27 1.01
N VAL A 68 1.42 -7.00 2.10
CA VAL A 68 2.05 -8.33 2.04
C VAL A 68 1.12 -9.36 1.36
N ASN A 69 -0.18 -9.10 1.36
CA ASN A 69 -1.17 -9.99 0.76
C ASN A 69 -1.61 -9.55 -0.65
N VAL A 70 -1.09 -8.42 -1.14
CA VAL A 70 -1.48 -7.85 -2.43
C VAL A 70 -0.47 -8.24 -3.50
N ARG A 71 -0.98 -8.81 -4.59
CA ARG A 71 -0.15 -9.20 -5.76
C ARG A 71 -0.14 -8.15 -6.87
N ASP A 72 -1.12 -7.26 -6.85
CA ASP A 72 -1.33 -6.25 -7.87
C ASP A 72 -0.77 -4.89 -7.44
N ALA A 73 0.09 -4.30 -8.28
CA ALA A 73 0.76 -3.04 -7.99
C ALA A 73 -0.23 -1.86 -7.85
N GLN A 74 -1.35 -1.89 -8.58
CA GLN A 74 -2.37 -0.84 -8.52
C GLN A 74 -3.12 -0.87 -7.18
N THR A 75 -3.54 -2.05 -6.74
CA THR A 75 -4.18 -2.28 -5.45
C THR A 75 -3.21 -1.94 -4.31
N ALA A 76 -1.94 -2.33 -4.43
CA ALA A 76 -0.92 -2.01 -3.43
C ALA A 76 -0.72 -0.49 -3.31
N TRP A 77 -0.69 0.23 -4.44
CA TRP A 77 -0.60 1.69 -4.43
C TRP A 77 -1.80 2.36 -3.77
N VAL A 78 -3.03 1.91 -4.03
CA VAL A 78 -4.23 2.46 -3.39
C VAL A 78 -4.14 2.33 -1.87
N ILE A 79 -3.68 1.18 -1.38
CA ILE A 79 -3.49 0.93 0.06
C ILE A 79 -2.40 1.83 0.64
N VAL A 80 -1.25 1.94 -0.02
CA VAL A 80 -0.17 2.86 0.42
C VAL A 80 -0.70 4.30 0.49
N ARG A 81 -1.41 4.75 -0.55
CA ARG A 81 -1.96 6.11 -0.60
C ARG A 81 -2.96 6.35 0.53
N ALA A 82 -3.87 5.41 0.76
CA ALA A 82 -4.84 5.50 1.84
C ALA A 82 -4.17 5.52 3.22
N ALA A 83 -3.14 4.68 3.42
CA ALA A 83 -2.40 4.62 4.67
C ALA A 83 -1.62 5.93 4.94
N VAL A 84 -0.88 6.44 3.96
CA VAL A 84 -0.11 7.68 4.08
C VAL A 84 -1.02 8.89 4.31
N TYR A 85 -2.10 8.99 3.51
CA TYR A 85 -3.06 10.08 3.68
C TYR A 85 -3.79 10.00 5.02
N GLY A 86 -4.24 8.81 5.43
CA GLY A 86 -4.91 8.60 6.71
C GLY A 86 -4.01 8.93 7.90
N LEU A 87 -2.73 8.54 7.85
CA LEU A 87 -1.73 8.91 8.85
C LEU A 87 -1.57 10.43 8.92
N ALA A 88 -1.38 11.09 7.78
CA ALA A 88 -1.23 12.55 7.73
C ALA A 88 -2.49 13.25 8.26
N ALA A 89 -3.68 12.83 7.83
CA ALA A 89 -4.94 13.43 8.27
C ALA A 89 -5.23 13.26 9.77
N THR A 90 -4.68 12.21 10.39
CA THR A 90 -4.91 11.93 11.82
C THR A 90 -3.79 12.50 12.71
N ALA A 91 -2.52 12.36 12.30
CA ALA A 91 -1.38 12.81 13.08
C ALA A 91 -1.13 14.32 12.94
N SER A 92 -1.42 14.92 11.77
CA SER A 92 -1.13 16.33 11.51
C SER A 92 -1.91 17.27 12.45
N PRO A 93 -3.25 17.13 12.63
CA PRO A 93 -3.98 17.93 13.62
C PRO A 93 -3.51 17.72 15.06
N ALA A 94 -3.11 16.49 15.42
CA ALA A 94 -2.58 16.19 16.75
C ALA A 94 -1.26 16.93 17.04
N LEU A 95 -0.42 17.15 16.02
CA LEU A 95 0.82 17.90 16.13
C LEU A 95 0.59 19.42 16.25
N VAL A 96 -0.47 19.96 15.64
CA VAL A 96 -0.90 21.35 15.87
C VAL A 96 -1.30 21.56 17.33
N LEU A 97 -2.10 20.63 17.88
CA LEU A 97 -2.52 20.68 19.28
C LEU A 97 -1.36 20.57 20.28
N LEU A 98 -0.25 19.94 19.86
CA LEU A 98 1.00 19.86 20.62
C LEU A 98 1.87 21.13 20.50
N GLY A 99 1.48 22.09 19.65
CA GLY A 99 2.23 23.33 19.42
C GLY A 99 3.51 23.15 18.61
N PHE A 100 3.68 22.01 17.91
CA PHE A 100 4.84 21.82 17.02
C PHE A 100 4.79 22.77 15.81
N TYR A 101 3.59 23.10 15.34
CA TYR A 101 3.36 24.08 14.27
C TYR A 101 1.92 24.60 14.32
N ASP A 102 1.61 25.63 13.52
CA ASP A 102 0.31 26.29 13.48
C ASP A 102 -0.67 25.68 12.45
N GLU A 103 -1.92 26.10 12.51
CA GLU A 103 -2.98 25.62 11.60
C GLU A 103 -2.68 25.94 10.12
N ALA A 104 -1.95 27.03 9.86
CA ALA A 104 -1.51 27.38 8.50
C ALA A 104 -0.53 26.34 7.95
N THR A 105 0.44 25.92 8.77
CA THR A 105 1.40 24.86 8.41
C THR A 105 0.70 23.51 8.23
N ASN A 106 -0.30 23.19 9.06
CA ASN A 106 -1.13 21.98 8.92
C ASN A 106 -1.78 21.89 7.53
N ALA A 107 -2.44 22.97 7.10
CA ALA A 107 -3.08 23.05 5.79
C ALA A 107 -2.07 22.86 4.64
N ILE A 108 -0.87 23.44 4.76
CA ILE A 108 0.21 23.28 3.78
C ILE A 108 0.70 21.82 3.73
N ILE A 109 0.89 21.16 4.88
CA ILE A 109 1.31 19.76 4.95
C ILE A 109 0.26 18.85 4.29
N LEU A 110 -1.01 18.98 4.68
CA LEU A 110 -2.11 18.19 4.12
C LEU A 110 -2.27 18.39 2.61
N THR A 111 -2.15 19.64 2.16
CA THR A 111 -2.21 19.98 0.73
C THR A 111 -1.02 19.39 -0.02
N GLY A 112 0.19 19.54 0.52
CA GLY A 112 1.43 19.01 -0.06
C GLY A 112 1.42 17.48 -0.17
N VAL A 113 0.99 16.79 0.89
CA VAL A 113 0.81 15.33 0.89
C VAL A 113 -0.21 14.90 -0.17
N SER A 114 -1.34 15.60 -0.27
CA SER A 114 -2.39 15.33 -1.26
C SER A 114 -1.88 15.52 -2.69
N LEU A 115 -1.16 16.60 -2.97
CA LEU A 115 -0.56 16.89 -4.27
C LEU A 115 0.52 15.87 -4.62
N GLY A 116 1.40 15.54 -3.68
CA GLY A 116 2.45 14.54 -3.88
C GLY A 116 1.89 13.15 -4.18
N LEU A 117 0.88 12.70 -3.42
CA LEU A 117 0.20 11.42 -3.67
C LEU A 117 -0.54 11.42 -5.01
N SER A 118 -1.09 12.56 -5.43
CA SER A 118 -1.75 12.69 -6.73
C SER A 118 -0.73 12.64 -7.88
N ALA A 119 0.40 13.33 -7.75
CA ALA A 119 1.49 13.28 -8.73
C ALA A 119 2.07 11.87 -8.89
N LEU A 120 2.30 11.17 -7.78
CA LEU A 120 2.75 9.77 -7.79
C LEU A 120 1.70 8.84 -8.41
N SER A 121 0.40 9.09 -8.17
CA SER A 121 -0.68 8.33 -8.82
C SER A 121 -0.67 8.52 -10.34
N SER A 122 -0.46 9.74 -10.82
CA SER A 122 -0.34 10.03 -12.26
C SER A 122 0.88 9.34 -12.88
N LEU A 123 2.02 9.35 -12.19
CA LEU A 123 3.24 8.66 -12.64
C LEU A 123 3.01 7.14 -12.77
N LEU A 124 2.40 6.53 -11.74
CA LEU A 124 2.10 5.10 -11.73
C LEU A 124 1.08 4.72 -12.81
N ALA A 125 0.07 5.55 -13.04
CA ALA A 125 -0.91 5.32 -14.10
C ALA A 125 -0.24 5.25 -15.50
N ILE A 126 0.75 6.11 -15.76
CA ILE A 126 1.52 6.08 -17.02
C ILE A 126 2.33 4.78 -17.14
N LEU A 127 2.99 4.36 -16.07
CA LEU A 127 3.82 3.16 -16.07
C LEU A 127 3.00 1.88 -16.23
N ILE A 128 1.89 1.75 -15.50
CA ILE A 128 0.98 0.61 -15.58
C ILE A 128 0.30 0.57 -16.95
N GLY A 129 -0.13 1.73 -17.47
CA GLY A 129 -0.73 1.80 -18.81
C GLY A 129 0.22 1.33 -19.91
N LYS A 130 1.51 1.67 -19.82
CA LYS A 130 2.53 1.16 -20.76
C LYS A 130 2.72 -0.36 -20.65
N GLN A 131 2.73 -0.91 -19.43
CA GLN A 131 2.87 -2.35 -19.22
C GLN A 131 1.68 -3.13 -19.80
N GLN A 132 0.45 -2.67 -19.55
CA GLN A 132 -0.77 -3.28 -20.09
C GLN A 132 -0.81 -3.25 -21.62
N GLN A 133 -0.33 -2.18 -22.25
CA GLN A 133 -0.23 -2.09 -23.71
C GLN A 133 0.74 -3.14 -24.28
N ILE A 134 1.89 -3.36 -23.63
CA ILE A 134 2.87 -4.37 -24.02
C ILE A 134 2.28 -5.77 -23.86
N ASP A 135 1.65 -6.07 -22.73
CA ASP A 135 1.07 -7.39 -22.47
C ASP A 135 -0.06 -7.72 -23.46
N ASN A 136 -0.88 -6.72 -23.82
CA ASN A 136 -1.91 -6.86 -24.84
C ASN A 136 -1.32 -7.08 -26.23
N ALA A 137 -0.25 -6.36 -26.59
CA ALA A 137 0.44 -6.55 -27.86
C ALA A 137 1.07 -7.96 -27.98
N VAL A 138 1.68 -8.47 -26.91
CA VAL A 138 2.23 -9.82 -26.85
C VAL A 138 1.13 -10.88 -26.95
N ARG A 139 0.00 -10.69 -26.26
CA ARG A 139 -1.15 -11.61 -26.37
C ARG A 139 -1.75 -11.64 -27.78
N LEU A 140 -1.87 -10.49 -28.44
CA LEU A 140 -2.33 -10.40 -29.82
C LEU A 140 -1.34 -11.07 -30.78
N ALA A 141 -0.03 -10.90 -30.57
CA ALA A 141 0.99 -11.57 -31.35
C ALA A 141 0.95 -13.10 -31.18
N GLN A 142 0.79 -13.60 -29.94
CA GLN A 142 0.65 -15.04 -29.66
C GLN A 142 -0.64 -15.62 -30.24
N ALA A 143 -1.75 -14.87 -30.21
CA ALA A 143 -3.00 -15.28 -30.84
C ALA A 143 -2.86 -15.35 -32.37
N ALA A 144 -2.14 -14.40 -32.97
CA ALA A 144 -1.87 -14.37 -34.41
C ALA A 144 -0.96 -15.53 -34.85
N ASP A 145 0.10 -15.84 -34.09
CA ASP A 145 1.02 -16.95 -34.37
C ASP A 145 0.35 -18.33 -34.23
N GLY A 146 -0.62 -18.46 -33.31
CA GLY A 146 -1.42 -19.69 -33.14
C GLY A 146 -2.45 -19.93 -34.24
N THR A 147 -2.89 -18.89 -34.97
CA THR A 147 -3.85 -19.01 -36.09
C THR A 147 -3.24 -19.43 -37.42
N TRP A 148 -1.91 -19.48 -37.55
CA TRP A 148 -1.24 -20.10 -38.70
C TRP A 148 -1.01 -21.60 -38.49
N SER A 149 -1.93 -22.30 -37.84
CA SER A 149 -1.80 -23.75 -37.64
C SER A 149 -2.25 -24.50 -38.91
N VAL A 150 -1.28 -24.84 -39.75
CA VAL A 150 -1.17 -26.07 -40.55
C VAL A 150 -2.15 -26.29 -41.73
N THR A 151 -3.35 -25.70 -41.75
CA THR A 151 -4.33 -25.96 -42.83
C THR A 151 -4.05 -25.17 -44.12
N ASP A 152 -3.35 -24.03 -44.04
CA ASP A 152 -3.13 -23.15 -45.19
C ASP A 152 -1.88 -23.52 -46.03
N LEU A 153 -1.01 -24.37 -45.47
CA LEU A 153 0.17 -24.89 -46.18
C LEU A 153 -0.12 -26.17 -46.97
N SER A 154 -1.18 -26.93 -46.62
CA SER A 154 -1.59 -28.10 -47.40
C SER A 154 -2.40 -27.78 -48.66
N ASN A 155 -2.87 -26.53 -48.81
CA ASN A 155 -3.65 -26.07 -49.97
C ASN A 155 -2.81 -25.32 -51.03
N ARG A 156 -1.51 -25.12 -50.78
CA ARG A 156 -0.58 -24.47 -51.73
C ARG A 156 0.26 -25.43 -52.56
N GLU A 157 0.18 -26.73 -52.28
CA GLU A 157 0.88 -27.78 -53.03
C GLU A 157 -0.08 -28.76 -53.75
N GLY A 158 -1.34 -28.35 -53.99
CA GLY A 158 -2.34 -29.12 -54.75
C GLY A 158 -2.63 -28.51 -56.11
#